data_AF-A0A816MBS2-F1
#
_entry.id   AF-A0A816MBS2-F1
#
_cell.length_a   1.000
_cell.length_b   1.000
_cell.length_c   1.000
_cell.angle_alpha   90.00
_cell.angle_beta   90.00
_cell.angle_gamma   90.00
#
_symmetry.space_group_name_H-M   'P 1'
#
loop_
_entity.id
_entity.type
_entity.pdbx_description
1 polymer ?
#
loop_
_entity_poly.entity_id
_entity_poly.type
_entity_poly.pdbx_seq_one_letter_code
_entity_poly.pdbx_strand_id
1 'polypeptide(L)'
;MAEEVTKPWAPISQSIESFWICYETSGEGDLKKFCADFEDESFPKEFLADFIKKVDDENNQKSPRSTMISHFASLKKKMKARISTKNNRAKKAAEKRALADRELEEMERNASVEHLRYVLVTTDQEIKQNLEILKIKAEDNNEAYKKNQSLRAAEAKLVKKAQKKIHSRINLCNEFKGIK
;
A
#
# COMPACT_ATOMS: atom_id res chain seq x y z
N MET A 1 62.67 51.96 5.41
CA MET A 1 61.24 52.12 5.09
C MET A 1 60.81 50.82 4.42
N ALA A 2 60.18 49.91 5.17
CA ALA A 2 59.69 48.66 4.60
C ALA A 2 58.32 48.95 3.99
N GLU A 3 58.19 48.82 2.67
CA GLU A 3 56.88 48.83 2.01
C GLU A 3 56.09 47.60 2.49
N GLU A 4 55.05 47.85 3.28
CA GLU A 4 54.03 46.83 3.56
C GLU A 4 53.35 46.46 2.24
N VAL A 5 53.76 45.35 1.66
CA VAL A 5 53.07 44.73 0.53
C VAL A 5 51.75 44.17 1.07
N THR A 6 50.70 45.00 1.05
CA THR A 6 49.34 44.56 1.35
C THR A 6 48.92 43.53 0.31
N LYS A 7 48.74 42.29 0.75
CA LYS A 7 48.25 41.20 -0.11
C LYS A 7 46.87 41.60 -0.66
N PRO A 8 46.60 41.41 -1.96
CA PRO A 8 45.30 41.73 -2.53
C PRO A 8 44.21 40.88 -1.87
N TRP A 9 43.07 41.51 -1.59
CA TRP A 9 41.90 40.88 -0.97
C TRP A 9 41.48 39.63 -1.73
N ALA A 10 41.16 38.56 -0.99
CA ALA A 10 40.64 37.33 -1.57
C ALA A 10 39.34 37.59 -2.35
N PRO A 11 39.10 36.91 -3.49
CA PRO A 11 37.85 37.04 -4.22
C PRO A 11 36.64 36.72 -3.35
N ILE A 12 35.58 37.53 -3.48
CA ILE A 12 34.32 37.40 -2.72
C ILE A 12 33.77 35.97 -2.75
N SER A 13 33.85 35.31 -3.91
CA SER A 13 33.38 33.94 -4.11
C SER A 13 34.14 32.92 -3.24
N GLN A 14 35.44 33.12 -3.04
CA GLN A 14 36.31 32.21 -2.29
C GLN A 14 36.05 32.33 -0.79
N SER A 15 36.00 33.55 -0.24
CA SER A 15 35.70 33.74 1.20
C SER A 15 34.30 33.26 1.56
N ILE A 16 33.33 33.39 0.65
CA ILE A 16 31.99 32.82 0.85
C ILE A 16 32.06 31.28 0.89
N GLU A 17 32.84 30.63 0.02
CA GLU A 17 32.96 29.17 0.02
C GLU A 17 33.70 28.62 1.23
N SER A 18 34.82 29.23 1.60
CA SER A 18 35.58 28.88 2.80
C SER A 18 34.72 28.98 4.06
N PHE A 19 33.95 30.07 4.19
CA PHE A 19 33.01 30.24 5.30
C PHE A 19 31.96 29.12 5.34
N TRP A 20 31.36 28.78 4.18
CA TRP A 20 30.36 27.71 4.12
C TRP A 20 30.91 26.34 4.49
N ILE A 21 32.13 26.01 4.05
CA ILE A 21 32.78 24.74 4.41
C ILE A 21 32.95 24.67 5.92
N CYS A 22 33.47 25.72 6.55
CA CYS A 22 33.63 25.77 8.00
C CYS A 22 32.27 25.65 8.73
N TYR A 23 31.26 26.38 8.27
CA TYR A 23 29.92 26.40 8.88
C TYR A 23 29.21 25.04 8.78
N GLU A 24 29.35 24.32 7.68
CA GLU A 24 28.78 22.97 7.52
C GLU A 24 29.52 21.91 8.36
N THR A 25 30.83 22.09 8.59
CA THR A 25 31.65 21.12 9.36
C THR A 25 31.55 21.27 10.88
N SER A 26 31.12 22.43 11.40
CA SER A 26 31.13 22.71 12.84
C SER A 26 30.02 22.02 13.65
N GLY A 27 29.07 21.33 13.00
CA GLY A 27 27.97 20.63 13.67
C GLY A 27 26.91 21.54 14.31
N GLU A 28 27.23 22.81 14.59
CA GLU A 28 26.30 23.89 14.95
C GLU A 28 25.53 24.44 13.73
N GLY A 29 26.08 24.24 12.53
CA GLY A 29 25.50 24.64 11.25
C GLY A 29 24.34 23.74 10.82
N ASP A 30 23.30 23.64 11.65
CA ASP A 30 22.05 23.06 11.18
C ASP A 30 21.42 24.06 10.21
N LEU A 31 21.83 23.97 8.94
CA LEU A 31 21.23 24.71 7.83
C LEU A 31 19.70 24.60 7.88
N LYS A 32 19.13 23.54 8.49
CA LYS A 32 17.69 23.44 8.71
C LYS A 32 17.14 24.49 9.68
N LYS A 33 17.81 24.76 10.81
CA LYS A 33 17.43 25.85 11.74
C LYS A 33 17.55 27.21 11.07
N PHE A 34 18.68 27.43 10.39
CA PHE A 34 18.90 28.66 9.63
C PHE A 34 17.89 28.84 8.47
N CYS A 35 17.53 27.76 7.76
CA CYS A 35 16.51 27.80 6.70
C CYS A 35 15.11 28.14 7.22
N ALA A 36 14.77 27.77 8.46
CA ALA A 36 13.50 28.12 9.08
C ALA A 36 13.44 29.61 9.43
N ASP A 37 14.55 30.18 9.90
CA ASP A 37 14.66 31.61 10.24
C ASP A 37 14.86 32.53 9.02
N PHE A 38 15.28 31.99 7.87
CA PHE A 38 15.53 32.77 6.65
C PHE A 38 14.25 33.14 5.87
N GLU A 39 13.07 32.77 6.36
CA GLU A 39 11.79 33.25 5.82
C GLU A 39 11.67 34.79 5.89
N ASP A 40 12.29 35.42 6.89
CA ASP A 40 12.28 36.88 7.11
C ASP A 40 13.38 37.64 6.33
N GLU A 41 14.08 36.98 5.40
CA GLU A 41 15.17 37.55 4.58
C GLU A 41 16.34 38.20 5.33
N SER A 42 16.38 38.06 6.65
CA SER A 42 17.39 38.65 7.53
C SER A 42 18.38 37.57 7.97
N PHE A 43 19.66 37.93 8.00
CA PHE A 43 20.66 37.04 8.58
C PHE A 43 20.67 37.23 10.10
N PRO A 44 20.77 36.15 10.89
CA PRO A 44 21.10 36.22 12.29
C PRO A 44 22.35 37.09 12.52
N LYS A 45 22.31 37.94 13.54
CA LYS A 45 23.42 38.87 13.84
C LYS A 45 24.73 38.14 14.14
N GLU A 46 24.64 37.00 14.82
CA GLU A 46 25.78 36.14 15.17
C GLU A 46 26.43 35.56 13.90
N PHE A 47 25.63 35.09 12.95
CA PHE A 47 26.11 34.60 11.66
C PHE A 47 26.86 35.67 10.86
N LEU A 48 26.34 36.91 10.84
CA LEU A 48 27.02 38.02 10.18
C LEU A 48 28.34 38.38 10.87
N ALA A 49 28.39 38.31 12.20
CA ALA A 49 29.59 38.56 12.98
C ALA A 49 30.68 37.50 12.71
N ASP A 50 30.29 36.23 12.64
CA ASP A 50 31.21 35.12 12.31
C ASP A 50 31.74 35.24 10.87
N PHE A 51 30.87 35.63 9.93
CA PHE A 51 31.28 35.88 8.55
C PHE A 51 32.28 37.04 8.45
N ILE A 52 32.02 38.17 9.12
CA ILE A 52 32.94 39.31 9.15
C ILE A 52 34.29 38.87 9.74
N LYS A 53 34.27 38.20 10.89
CA LYS A 53 35.48 37.72 11.56
C LYS A 53 36.29 36.80 10.66
N LYS A 54 35.64 35.87 9.98
CA LYS A 54 36.31 34.94 9.04
C LYS A 54 36.93 35.68 7.86
N VAL A 55 36.22 36.64 7.29
CA VAL A 55 36.72 37.46 6.16
C VAL A 55 37.91 38.31 6.60
N ASP A 56 37.85 38.91 7.79
CA ASP A 56 38.95 39.70 8.36
C ASP A 56 40.17 38.82 8.66
N ASP A 57 39.96 37.63 9.24
CA ASP A 57 41.01 36.65 9.54
C ASP A 57 41.68 36.11 8.26
N GLU A 58 40.92 35.86 7.19
CA GLU A 58 41.46 35.40 5.91
C GLU A 58 42.33 36.45 5.20
N ASN A 59 42.03 37.73 5.41
CA ASN A 59 42.72 38.84 4.76
C ASN A 59 43.75 39.51 5.69
N ASN A 60 43.89 39.07 6.95
CA ASN A 60 44.72 39.69 7.98
C ASN A 60 44.50 41.21 8.12
N GLN A 61 43.31 41.70 7.79
CA GLN A 61 42.96 43.12 7.79
C GLN A 61 41.45 43.28 7.94
N LYS A 62 41.02 44.34 8.64
CA LYS A 62 39.60 44.72 8.74
C LYS A 62 39.02 45.08 7.37
N SER A 63 37.89 44.49 7.04
CA SER A 63 37.22 44.71 5.77
C SER A 63 36.62 46.11 5.63
N PRO A 64 36.89 46.83 4.52
CA PRO A 64 36.18 48.06 4.22
C PRO A 64 34.66 47.84 4.17
N ARG A 65 33.90 48.81 4.67
CA ARG A 65 32.42 48.73 4.71
C ARG A 65 31.79 48.48 3.34
N SER A 66 32.34 49.07 2.27
CA SER A 66 31.90 48.88 0.89
C SER A 66 32.11 47.45 0.40
N THR A 67 33.25 46.84 0.73
CA THR A 67 33.56 45.44 0.46
C THR A 67 32.57 44.54 1.17
N MET A 68 32.35 44.74 2.47
CA MET A 68 31.38 43.95 3.24
C MET A 68 29.96 43.98 2.68
N ILE A 69 29.47 45.12 2.20
CA ILE A 69 28.14 45.22 1.57
C ILE A 69 28.04 44.32 0.34
N SER A 70 29.07 44.30 -0.52
CA SER A 70 29.12 43.43 -1.71
C SER A 70 29.20 41.94 -1.34
N HIS A 71 30.00 41.61 -0.32
CA HIS A 71 30.11 40.25 0.19
C HIS A 71 28.77 39.76 0.77
N PHE A 72 28.04 40.60 1.53
CA PHE A 72 26.74 40.24 2.08
C PHE A 72 25.67 40.05 0.99
N ALA A 73 25.64 40.91 -0.03
CA ALA A 73 24.71 40.75 -1.15
C ALA A 73 24.97 39.42 -1.90
N SER A 74 26.25 39.11 -2.13
CA SER A 74 26.68 37.86 -2.78
C SER A 74 26.37 36.62 -1.94
N LEU A 75 26.59 36.71 -0.62
CA LEU A 75 26.25 35.67 0.35
C LEU A 75 24.74 35.39 0.37
N LYS A 76 23.91 36.44 0.40
CA LYS A 76 22.43 36.35 0.37
C LYS A 76 21.95 35.64 -0.89
N LYS A 77 22.49 36.02 -2.06
CA LYS A 77 22.13 35.42 -3.35
C LYS A 77 22.49 33.94 -3.41
N LYS A 78 23.71 33.57 -2.99
CA LYS A 78 24.17 32.18 -2.99
C LYS A 78 23.34 31.32 -2.04
N MET A 79 22.93 31.87 -0.90
CA MET A 79 22.12 31.18 0.08
C MET A 79 20.70 30.91 -0.41
N LYS A 80 20.01 31.91 -0.98
CA LYS A 80 18.69 31.72 -1.61
C LYS A 80 18.71 30.58 -2.64
N ALA A 81 19.76 30.50 -3.46
CA ALA A 81 19.91 29.44 -4.46
C ALA A 81 20.08 28.05 -3.82
N ARG A 82 20.89 27.93 -2.76
CA ARG A 82 21.11 26.66 -2.04
C ARG A 82 19.84 26.16 -1.36
N ILE A 83 19.11 27.05 -0.68
CA ILE A 83 17.84 26.73 -0.01
C ILE A 83 16.81 26.26 -1.04
N SER A 84 16.63 27.03 -2.13
CA SER A 84 15.72 26.65 -3.22
C SER A 84 16.03 25.27 -3.80
N THR A 85 17.32 24.97 -4.04
CA THR A 85 17.74 23.66 -4.56
C THR A 85 17.43 22.54 -3.57
N LYS A 86 17.70 22.74 -2.27
CA LYS A 86 17.43 21.76 -1.22
C LYS A 86 15.92 21.50 -1.07
N ASN A 87 15.11 22.55 -1.06
CA ASN A 87 13.65 22.45 -0.96
C ASN A 87 13.06 21.75 -2.19
N ASN A 88 13.55 22.08 -3.40
CA ASN A 88 13.13 21.40 -4.63
C ASN A 88 13.50 19.91 -4.64
N ARG A 89 14.68 19.55 -4.14
CA ARG A 89 15.08 18.13 -3.97
C ARG A 89 14.20 17.41 -2.95
N ALA A 90 13.92 18.05 -1.81
CA ALA A 90 13.05 17.49 -0.77
C ALA A 90 11.63 17.28 -1.30
N LYS A 91 11.08 18.27 -2.02
CA LYS A 91 9.77 18.20 -2.66
C LYS A 91 9.70 17.05 -3.68
N LYS A 92 10.68 16.95 -4.59
CA LYS A 92 10.76 15.84 -5.55
C LYS A 92 10.88 14.46 -4.88
N ALA A 93 11.63 14.37 -3.79
CA ALA A 93 11.75 13.13 -3.03
C ALA A 93 10.43 12.76 -2.33
N ALA A 94 9.71 13.75 -1.80
CA ALA A 94 8.40 13.54 -1.19
C ALA A 94 7.34 13.14 -2.24
N GLU A 95 7.31 13.81 -3.40
CA GLU A 95 6.44 13.46 -4.52
C GLU A 95 6.71 12.04 -5.03
N LYS A 96 7.98 11.65 -5.16
CA LYS A 96 8.35 10.29 -5.57
C LYS A 96 7.88 9.23 -4.57
N ARG A 97 7.97 9.49 -3.26
CA ARG A 97 7.46 8.58 -2.23
C ARG A 97 5.93 8.50 -2.27
N ALA A 98 5.25 9.64 -2.33
CA ALA A 98 3.79 9.69 -2.43
C ALA A 98 3.27 8.99 -3.69
N LEU A 99 3.99 9.04 -4.81
CA LEU A 99 3.66 8.28 -6.02
C LEU A 99 3.83 6.78 -5.80
N ALA A 100 4.95 6.34 -5.23
CA ALA A 100 5.20 4.92 -4.95
C ALA A 100 4.17 4.33 -3.97
N ASP A 101 3.76 5.09 -2.94
CA ASP A 101 2.73 4.68 -1.98
C ASP A 101 1.37 4.51 -2.67
N ARG A 102 1.00 5.43 -3.60
CA ARG A 102 -0.23 5.31 -4.40
C ARG A 102 -0.20 4.11 -5.35
N GLU A 103 0.93 3.86 -6.01
CA GLU A 103 1.10 2.71 -6.89
C GLU A 103 0.97 1.40 -6.13
N LEU A 104 1.53 1.31 -4.91
CA LEU A 104 1.39 0.14 -4.04
C LEU A 104 -0.07 -0.08 -3.63
N GLU A 105 -0.77 0.97 -3.19
CA GLU A 105 -2.19 0.90 -2.81
C GLU A 105 -3.09 0.50 -3.99
N GLU A 106 -2.77 0.95 -5.21
CA GLU A 106 -3.47 0.54 -6.42
C GLU A 106 -3.20 -0.93 -6.78
N MET A 107 -1.96 -1.41 -6.65
CA MET A 107 -1.64 -2.82 -6.83
C MET A 107 -2.39 -3.72 -5.84
N GLU A 108 -2.45 -3.35 -4.56
CA GLU A 108 -3.19 -4.10 -3.54
C GLU A 108 -4.69 -4.15 -3.82
N ARG A 109 -5.29 -3.02 -4.24
CA ARG A 109 -6.70 -2.98 -4.66
C ARG A 109 -6.94 -3.86 -5.89
N ASN A 110 -6.08 -3.78 -6.91
CA ASN A 110 -6.22 -4.60 -8.11
C ASN A 110 -6.09 -6.10 -7.79
N ALA A 111 -5.12 -6.49 -6.95
CA ALA A 111 -4.98 -7.87 -6.50
C ALA A 111 -6.23 -8.37 -5.74
N SER A 112 -6.82 -7.52 -4.89
CA SER A 112 -8.04 -7.84 -4.17
C SER A 112 -9.25 -8.02 -5.11
N VAL A 113 -9.39 -7.15 -6.11
CA VAL A 113 -10.45 -7.23 -7.12
C VAL A 113 -10.30 -8.51 -7.96
N GLU A 114 -9.09 -8.85 -8.39
CA GLU A 114 -8.82 -10.08 -9.13
C GLU A 114 -9.09 -11.32 -8.28
N HIS A 115 -8.72 -11.31 -7.00
CA HIS A 115 -9.05 -12.41 -6.09
C HIS A 115 -10.57 -12.60 -5.94
N LEU A 116 -11.33 -11.51 -5.76
CA LEU A 116 -12.80 -11.57 -5.70
C LEU A 116 -13.41 -12.10 -7.00
N ARG A 117 -12.89 -11.68 -8.16
CA ARG A 117 -13.33 -12.20 -9.47
C ARG A 117 -13.09 -13.70 -9.57
N TYR A 118 -11.90 -14.16 -9.18
CA TYR A 118 -11.57 -15.58 -9.18
C TYR A 118 -12.53 -16.38 -8.31
N VAL A 119 -12.72 -15.97 -7.05
CA VAL A 119 -13.63 -16.64 -6.10
C VAL A 119 -15.06 -16.69 -6.64
N LEU A 120 -15.56 -15.61 -7.23
CA LEU A 120 -16.92 -15.57 -7.77
C LEU A 120 -17.11 -16.56 -8.93
N VAL A 121 -16.15 -16.60 -9.86
CA VAL A 121 -16.20 -17.50 -11.02
C VAL A 121 -16.10 -18.96 -10.59
N THR A 122 -15.17 -19.30 -9.70
CA THR A 122 -15.02 -20.69 -9.23
C THR A 122 -16.25 -21.15 -8.44
N THR A 123 -16.77 -20.29 -7.56
CA THR A 123 -17.98 -20.61 -6.78
C THR A 123 -19.20 -20.83 -7.68
N ASP A 124 -19.40 -20.01 -8.72
CA ASP A 124 -20.50 -20.18 -9.67
C ASP A 124 -20.37 -21.51 -10.45
N GLN A 125 -19.16 -21.88 -10.85
CA GLN A 125 -18.89 -23.16 -11.50
C GLN A 125 -19.18 -24.35 -10.57
N GLU A 126 -18.74 -24.29 -9.32
CA GLU A 126 -18.99 -25.33 -8.32
C GLU A 126 -20.49 -25.49 -8.02
N ILE A 127 -21.22 -24.37 -7.88
CA ILE A 127 -22.68 -24.39 -7.71
C ILE A 127 -23.37 -25.09 -8.88
N LYS A 128 -22.99 -24.76 -10.12
CA LYS A 128 -23.55 -25.37 -11.33
C LYS A 128 -23.31 -26.88 -11.37
N GLN A 129 -22.08 -27.31 -11.09
CA GLN A 129 -21.73 -28.73 -11.04
C GLN A 129 -22.52 -29.47 -9.95
N ASN A 130 -22.62 -28.89 -8.75
CA ASN A 130 -23.37 -29.48 -7.65
C ASN A 130 -24.87 -29.60 -7.96
N LEU A 131 -25.45 -28.60 -8.62
CA LEU A 131 -26.86 -28.64 -9.05
C LEU A 131 -27.13 -29.75 -10.08
N GLU A 132 -26.20 -29.98 -11.00
CA GLU A 132 -26.31 -31.06 -11.99
C GLU A 132 -26.26 -32.45 -11.32
N ILE A 133 -25.32 -32.64 -10.39
CA ILE A 133 -25.21 -33.88 -9.60
C ILE A 133 -26.50 -34.13 -8.79
N LEU A 134 -27.07 -33.08 -8.20
CA LEU A 134 -28.32 -33.20 -7.44
C LEU A 134 -29.50 -33.58 -8.33
N LYS A 135 -29.59 -33.06 -9.56
CA LYS A 135 -30.64 -33.44 -10.51
C LYS A 135 -30.58 -34.92 -10.87
N ILE A 136 -29.39 -35.42 -11.20
CA ILE A 136 -29.18 -36.85 -11.52
C ILE A 136 -29.62 -37.72 -10.34
N LYS A 137 -29.14 -37.41 -9.13
CA LYS A 137 -29.53 -38.14 -7.91
C LYS A 137 -31.04 -38.10 -7.65
N ALA A 138 -31.71 -36.99 -7.93
CA ALA A 138 -33.15 -36.86 -7.77
C ALA A 138 -33.92 -37.73 -8.78
N GLU A 139 -33.46 -37.80 -10.02
CA GLU A 139 -34.02 -38.66 -11.06
C GLU A 139 -33.87 -40.14 -10.70
N ASP A 140 -32.67 -40.57 -10.31
CA ASP A 140 -32.38 -41.95 -9.87
C ASP A 140 -33.29 -42.38 -8.70
N ASN A 141 -33.44 -41.50 -7.70
CA ASN A 141 -34.31 -41.77 -6.55
C ASN A 141 -35.78 -41.87 -6.96
N ASN A 142 -36.24 -41.03 -7.89
CA ASN A 142 -37.61 -41.07 -8.39
C ASN A 142 -37.89 -42.36 -9.17
N GLU A 143 -36.94 -42.80 -9.99
CA GLU A 143 -37.05 -44.08 -10.71
C GLU A 143 -37.10 -45.27 -9.75
N ALA A 144 -36.20 -45.30 -8.76
CA ALA A 144 -36.20 -46.32 -7.71
C ALA A 144 -37.52 -46.34 -6.92
N TYR A 145 -38.07 -45.16 -6.61
CA TYR A 145 -39.36 -45.05 -5.94
C TYR A 145 -40.51 -45.66 -6.77
N LYS A 146 -40.61 -45.32 -8.06
CA LYS A 146 -41.64 -45.87 -8.97
C LYS A 146 -41.53 -47.39 -9.10
N LYS A 147 -40.30 -47.92 -9.19
CA LYS A 147 -40.05 -49.37 -9.23
C LYS A 147 -40.52 -50.05 -7.94
N ASN A 148 -40.17 -49.49 -6.78
CA ASN A 148 -40.59 -50.02 -5.48
C ASN A 148 -42.11 -49.95 -5.26
N GLN A 149 -42.76 -48.91 -5.76
CA GLN A 149 -44.22 -48.80 -5.72
C GLN A 149 -44.87 -49.91 -6.57
N SER A 150 -44.34 -50.16 -7.77
CA SER A 150 -44.83 -51.21 -8.66
C SER A 150 -44.66 -52.61 -8.07
N LEU A 151 -43.51 -52.88 -7.43
CA LEU A 151 -43.25 -54.13 -6.72
C LEU A 151 -44.27 -54.35 -5.58
N ARG A 152 -44.46 -53.34 -4.72
CA ARG A 152 -45.46 -53.41 -3.64
C ARG A 152 -46.88 -53.68 -4.15
N ALA A 153 -47.25 -53.07 -5.29
CA ALA A 153 -48.55 -53.30 -5.91
C ALA A 153 -48.69 -54.74 -6.44
N ALA A 154 -47.63 -55.32 -7.01
CA ALA A 154 -47.61 -56.71 -7.47
C ALA A 154 -47.68 -57.70 -6.30
N GLU A 155 -46.91 -57.46 -5.24
CA GLU A 155 -46.94 -58.26 -4.00
C GLU A 155 -48.32 -58.24 -3.35
N ALA A 156 -48.96 -57.07 -3.25
CA ALA A 156 -50.31 -56.95 -2.69
C ALA A 156 -51.34 -57.81 -3.46
N LYS A 157 -51.24 -57.88 -4.80
CA LYS A 157 -52.11 -58.75 -5.61
C LYS A 157 -51.86 -60.23 -5.32
N LEU A 158 -50.60 -60.64 -5.18
CA LEU A 158 -50.23 -62.02 -4.86
C LEU A 158 -50.70 -62.42 -3.46
N VAL A 159 -50.50 -61.57 -2.46
CA VAL A 159 -50.99 -61.78 -1.09
C VAL A 159 -52.50 -61.94 -1.07
N LYS A 160 -53.25 -61.07 -1.76
CA LYS A 160 -54.71 -61.17 -1.85
C LYS A 160 -55.17 -62.48 -2.51
N LYS A 161 -54.45 -62.94 -3.54
CA LYS A 161 -54.72 -64.24 -4.21
C LYS A 161 -54.44 -65.42 -3.27
N ALA A 162 -53.33 -65.37 -2.54
CA ALA A 162 -52.98 -66.39 -1.55
C ALA A 162 -54.00 -66.45 -0.41
N GLN A 163 -54.40 -65.29 0.14
CA GLN A 163 -55.43 -65.18 1.18
C GLN A 163 -56.75 -65.82 0.74
N LYS A 164 -57.23 -65.54 -0.48
CA LYS A 164 -58.45 -66.18 -1.02
C LYS A 164 -58.32 -67.70 -1.09
N LYS A 165 -57.17 -68.21 -1.54
CA LYS A 165 -56.91 -69.65 -1.66
C LYS A 165 -56.87 -70.34 -0.29
N ILE A 166 -56.25 -69.70 0.71
CA ILE A 166 -56.24 -70.20 2.09
C ILE A 166 -57.67 -70.20 2.66
N HIS A 167 -58.41 -69.11 2.52
CA HIS A 167 -59.77 -69.01 3.03
C HIS A 167 -60.71 -70.07 2.42
N SER A 168 -60.61 -70.33 1.11
CA SER A 168 -61.34 -71.41 0.45
C SER A 168 -60.99 -72.79 1.01
N ARG A 169 -59.72 -73.09 1.28
CA ARG A 169 -59.30 -74.36 1.91
C ARG A 169 -59.79 -74.48 3.34
N ILE A 170 -59.78 -73.39 4.12
CA ILE A 170 -60.32 -73.36 5.47
C ILE A 170 -61.82 -73.68 5.45
N ASN A 171 -62.58 -73.04 4.56
CA ASN A 171 -64.03 -73.27 4.43
C ASN A 171 -64.34 -74.73 4.08
N LEU A 172 -63.62 -75.31 3.11
CA LEU A 172 -63.75 -76.74 2.79
C LEU A 172 -63.45 -77.64 4.00
N CYS A 173 -62.38 -77.38 4.73
CA CYS A 173 -62.06 -78.15 5.95
C CYS A 173 -63.16 -78.05 7.02
N ASN A 174 -63.79 -76.87 7.18
CA ASN A 174 -64.88 -76.68 8.13
C ASN A 174 -66.14 -77.43 7.69
N GLU A 175 -66.48 -77.38 6.39
CA GLU A 175 -67.58 -78.16 5.79
C GLU A 175 -67.39 -79.66 6.01
N PHE A 176 -66.19 -80.20 5.75
CA PHE A 176 -65.89 -81.62 5.98
C PHE A 176 -65.94 -82.04 7.46
N LYS A 177 -65.65 -81.12 8.39
CA LYS A 177 -65.70 -81.39 9.83
C LYS A 177 -67.10 -81.18 10.44
N GLY A 178 -68.09 -80.76 9.65
CA GLY A 178 -69.44 -80.47 10.14
C GLY A 178 -69.53 -79.26 11.09
N ILE A 179 -68.51 -78.41 11.10
CA ILE A 179 -68.45 -77.22 11.94
C ILE A 179 -69.07 -76.08 11.14
N LYS A 180 -70.32 -75.70 11.48
CA LYS A 180 -71.01 -74.51 10.95
C LYS A 180 -70.82 -73.31 11.86
#